data_AF-A0A2E7MAA9-F1
#
_entry.id   AF-A0A2E7MAA9-F1
#
_cell.length_a   1.000
_cell.length_b   1.000
_cell.length_c   1.000
_cell.angle_alpha   90.00
_cell.angle_beta   90.00
_cell.angle_gamma   90.00
#
_symmetry.space_group_name_H-M   'P 1'
#
loop_
_entity.id
_entity.type
_entity.pdbx_description
1 polymer ?
#
loop_
_entity_poly.entity_id
_entity_poly.type
_entity_poly.pdbx_seq_one_letter_code
_entity_poly.pdbx_strand_id
1 'polypeptide(L)'
;QDIQTIASMLILGQVSKTIAEYQCELIVSCCVPIVREVADEVVRAGFYQAGYPDAFRPEEIRFIAADQFAFCAGTNGIMLREKPATNIYLGRFFAESLILAETGYLNRSIQIAGTAEATQLPFFVAACDYTLIGEELFAVSAYLSRDPRLVSSLKASDYLKVAIVAALLVGTILASFDNTLMVDLFSLTLPGN
;
A
#
# COMPACT_ATOMS: atom_id res chain seq x y z
N GLN A 1 -10.00 1.44 10.87
CA GLN A 1 -8.98 2.05 9.98
C GLN A 1 -8.64 1.04 8.90
N ASP A 2 -8.47 1.48 7.66
CA ASP A 2 -8.18 0.56 6.55
C ASP A 2 -6.76 -0.02 6.67
N ILE A 3 -6.61 -1.32 6.44
CA ILE A 3 -5.33 -2.03 6.57
C ILE A 3 -4.30 -1.45 5.58
N GLN A 4 -4.76 -0.98 4.41
CA GLN A 4 -3.90 -0.35 3.41
C GLN A 4 -3.29 0.97 3.91
N THR A 5 -4.06 1.77 4.66
CA THR A 5 -3.57 3.01 5.26
C THR A 5 -2.53 2.73 6.33
N ILE A 6 -2.66 1.62 7.08
CA ILE A 6 -1.64 1.24 8.06
C ILE A 6 -0.35 0.81 7.35
N ALA A 7 -0.47 0.01 6.29
CA ALA A 7 0.68 -0.39 5.47
C ALA A 7 1.41 0.82 4.86
N SER A 8 0.67 1.84 4.39
CA SER A 8 1.28 3.04 3.84
C SER A 8 2.06 3.87 4.86
N MET A 9 1.67 3.86 6.14
CA MET A 9 2.45 4.53 7.20
C MET A 9 3.82 3.90 7.41
N LEU A 10 3.96 2.58 7.28
CA LEU A 10 5.27 1.92 7.37
C LEU A 10 6.19 2.36 6.23
N ILE A 11 5.63 2.51 5.03
CA ILE A 11 6.37 3.01 3.87
C ILE A 11 6.73 4.49 4.09
N LEU A 12 5.80 5.31 4.59
CA LEU A 12 6.03 6.72 4.91
C LEU A 12 7.18 6.90 5.90
N GLY A 13 7.30 6.06 6.93
CA GLY A 13 8.42 6.11 7.88
C GLY A 13 9.79 5.86 7.24
N GLN A 14 9.85 4.95 6.26
CA GLN A 14 11.08 4.69 5.52
C GLN A 14 11.41 5.81 4.51
N VAL A 15 10.37 6.35 3.86
CA VAL A 15 10.50 7.51 2.97
C VAL A 15 10.96 8.74 3.76
N SER A 16 10.38 9.01 4.94
CA SER A 16 10.74 10.18 5.76
C SER A 16 12.19 10.12 6.23
N LYS A 17 12.69 8.93 6.60
CA LYS A 17 14.11 8.72 6.88
C LYS A 17 14.99 9.08 5.69
N THR A 18 14.61 8.63 4.50
CA THR A 18 15.35 8.91 3.27
C THR A 18 15.31 10.41 2.95
N ILE A 19 14.15 11.05 3.04
CA ILE A 19 14.00 12.50 2.86
C ILE A 19 14.91 13.27 3.82
N ALA A 20 14.97 12.87 5.09
CA ALA A 20 15.82 13.51 6.08
C ALA A 20 17.31 13.38 5.75
N GLU A 21 17.77 12.19 5.34
CA GLU A 21 19.16 11.94 4.93
C GLU A 21 19.58 12.77 3.72
N TYR A 22 18.68 12.97 2.75
CA TYR A 22 18.92 13.76 1.54
C TYR A 22 18.49 15.22 1.64
N GLN A 23 18.02 15.67 2.82
CA GLN A 23 17.56 17.04 3.08
C GLN A 23 16.54 17.55 2.03
N CYS A 24 15.62 16.68 1.64
CA CYS A 24 14.57 17.00 0.69
C CYS A 24 13.31 17.53 1.39
N GLU A 25 12.40 18.11 0.62
CA GLU A 25 11.08 18.50 1.13
C GLU A 25 10.09 17.34 1.05
N LEU A 26 9.21 17.24 2.05
CA LEU A 26 8.15 16.24 2.12
C LEU A 26 6.86 16.95 2.48
N ILE A 27 5.81 16.70 1.69
CA ILE A 27 4.45 17.15 1.95
C ILE A 27 3.58 15.91 2.05
N VAL A 28 2.79 15.80 3.13
CA VAL A 28 1.90 14.66 3.36
C VAL A 28 0.46 15.16 3.42
N SER A 29 -0.37 14.71 2.48
CA SER A 29 -1.79 15.04 2.43
C SER A 29 -2.63 13.90 2.99
N CYS A 30 -3.43 14.19 4.02
CA CYS A 30 -4.32 13.22 4.68
C CYS A 30 -5.78 13.63 4.54
N CYS A 31 -6.65 12.65 4.27
CA CYS A 31 -8.11 12.83 4.22
C CYS A 31 -8.82 12.50 5.54
N VAL A 32 -8.10 11.96 6.53
CA VAL A 32 -8.66 11.60 7.83
C VAL A 32 -7.83 12.24 8.95
N PRO A 33 -8.44 12.95 9.92
CA PRO A 33 -7.69 13.66 10.97
C PRO A 33 -6.80 12.74 11.81
N ILE A 34 -7.29 11.57 12.23
CA ILE A 34 -6.46 10.62 13.01
C ILE A 34 -5.27 10.11 12.18
N VAL A 35 -5.42 9.96 10.87
CA VAL A 35 -4.33 9.55 9.99
C VAL A 35 -3.28 10.66 9.88
N ARG A 36 -3.67 11.94 9.93
CA ARG A 36 -2.74 13.07 10.01
C ARG A 36 -1.85 12.96 11.25
N GLU A 37 -2.43 12.73 12.42
CA GLU A 37 -1.66 12.62 13.67
C GLU A 37 -0.71 11.42 13.67
N VAL A 38 -1.15 10.28 13.12
CA VAL A 38 -0.28 9.11 12.97
C VAL A 38 0.86 9.40 11.98
N ALA A 39 0.55 10.03 10.84
CA ALA A 39 1.56 10.41 9.85
C ALA A 39 2.58 11.39 10.44
N ASP A 40 2.12 12.35 11.24
CA ASP A 40 2.96 13.33 11.94
C ASP A 40 3.98 12.63 12.86
N GLU A 41 3.53 11.68 13.68
CA GLU A 41 4.42 10.90 14.55
C GLU A 41 5.38 10.01 13.76
N VAL A 42 4.89 9.36 12.70
CA VAL A 42 5.71 8.49 11.83
C VAL A 42 6.81 9.29 11.14
N VAL A 43 6.49 10.48 10.62
CA VAL A 43 7.48 11.35 9.97
C VAL A 43 8.46 11.88 11.00
N ARG A 44 7.99 12.37 12.15
CA ARG A 44 8.85 12.82 13.26
C ARG A 44 9.84 11.74 13.67
N ALA A 45 9.38 10.50 13.88
CA ALA A 45 10.22 9.37 14.25
C ALA A 45 11.26 9.05 13.16
N GLY A 46 10.89 9.11 11.88
CA GLY A 46 11.82 8.89 10.77
C GLY A 46 12.94 9.94 10.70
N PHE A 47 12.61 11.22 10.85
CA PHE A 47 13.59 12.31 10.93
C PHE A 47 14.52 12.16 12.15
N TYR A 48 13.96 11.78 13.31
CA TYR A 48 14.74 11.51 14.51
C TYR A 48 15.73 10.34 14.30
N GLN A 49 15.28 9.24 13.71
CA GLN A 49 16.12 8.07 13.42
C GLN A 49 17.21 8.36 12.37
N ALA A 50 16.98 9.30 11.47
CA ALA A 50 17.99 9.76 10.51
C ALA A 50 19.04 10.69 11.14
N GLY A 51 18.83 11.18 12.37
CA GLY A 51 19.71 12.12 13.04
C GLY A 51 19.45 13.59 12.69
N TYR A 52 18.31 13.92 12.07
CA TYR A 52 17.94 15.28 11.66
C TYR A 52 16.59 15.72 12.27
N PRO A 53 16.40 15.68 13.60
CA PRO A 53 15.13 16.03 14.23
C PRO A 53 14.70 17.48 13.97
N ASP A 54 15.65 18.41 13.86
CA ASP A 54 15.38 19.84 13.65
C ASP A 54 14.88 20.16 12.23
N ALA A 55 15.02 19.23 11.28
CA ALA A 55 14.53 19.39 9.91
C ALA A 55 13.05 19.00 9.76
N PHE A 56 12.45 18.41 10.80
CA PHE A 56 11.03 18.04 10.78
C PHE A 56 10.13 19.28 10.82
N ARG A 57 9.20 19.37 9.87
CA ARG A 57 8.22 20.46 9.73
C ARG A 57 6.79 19.91 9.91
N PRO A 58 6.17 20.01 11.10
CA PRO A 58 4.81 19.52 11.37
C PRO A 58 3.73 20.11 10.46
N GLU A 59 3.94 21.33 9.98
CA GLU A 59 3.06 22.07 9.06
C GLU A 59 2.96 21.41 7.67
N GLU A 60 3.90 20.55 7.32
CA GLU A 60 3.88 19.80 6.06
C GLU A 60 3.01 18.54 6.12
N ILE A 61 2.52 18.17 7.30
CA ILE A 61 1.59 17.05 7.48
C ILE A 61 0.16 17.61 7.55
N ARG A 62 -0.53 17.61 6.43
CA ARG A 62 -1.74 18.41 6.23
C ARG A 62 -2.98 17.54 6.19
N PHE A 63 -3.95 17.86 7.04
CA PHE A 63 -5.32 17.41 6.82
C PHE A 63 -5.97 18.34 5.80
N ILE A 64 -6.43 17.81 4.67
CA ILE A 64 -6.99 18.62 3.59
C ILE A 64 -8.51 18.73 3.74
N ALA A 65 -9.21 17.61 3.64
CA ALA A 65 -10.66 17.50 3.80
C ALA A 65 -11.04 16.03 4.00
N ALA A 66 -12.19 15.78 4.65
CA ALA A 66 -12.75 14.44 4.78
C ALA A 66 -13.55 14.00 3.54
N ASP A 67 -14.13 14.95 2.82
CA ASP A 67 -14.81 14.69 1.55
C ASP A 67 -13.80 14.32 0.46
N GLN A 68 -14.10 13.26 -0.29
CA GLN A 68 -13.21 12.65 -1.28
C GLN A 68 -12.75 13.64 -2.36
N PHE A 69 -13.69 14.37 -2.97
CA PHE A 69 -13.35 15.28 -4.07
C PHE A 69 -12.77 16.59 -3.56
N ALA A 70 -13.16 17.04 -2.36
CA ALA A 70 -12.50 18.16 -1.70
C ALA A 70 -11.03 17.83 -1.37
N PHE A 71 -10.75 16.63 -0.87
CA PHE A 71 -9.39 16.13 -0.62
C PHE A 71 -8.57 16.09 -1.91
N CYS A 72 -9.16 15.53 -2.98
CA CYS A 72 -8.54 15.45 -4.29
C CYS A 72 -8.21 16.84 -4.86
N ALA A 73 -9.17 17.77 -4.84
CA ALA A 73 -8.98 19.12 -5.33
C ALA A 73 -7.91 19.89 -4.54
N GLY A 74 -7.92 19.77 -3.20
CA GLY A 74 -6.90 20.40 -2.35
C GLY A 74 -5.50 19.84 -2.60
N THR A 75 -5.39 18.52 -2.73
CA THR A 75 -4.11 17.85 -3.03
C THR A 75 -3.59 18.20 -4.42
N ASN A 76 -4.45 18.21 -5.45
CA ASN A 76 -4.08 18.67 -6.79
C ASN A 76 -3.63 20.13 -6.79
N GLY A 77 -4.31 20.99 -6.04
CA GLY A 77 -3.89 22.38 -5.88
C GLY A 77 -2.48 22.51 -5.30
N ILE A 78 -2.11 21.67 -4.34
CA ILE A 78 -0.75 21.60 -3.81
C ILE A 78 0.21 21.13 -4.90
N MET A 79 -0.09 20.03 -5.58
CA MET A 79 0.76 19.49 -6.65
C MET A 79 1.04 20.54 -7.72
N LEU A 80 0.04 21.27 -8.19
CA LEU A 80 0.20 22.29 -9.25
C LEU A 80 1.04 23.51 -8.82
N ARG A 81 1.03 23.86 -7.52
CA ARG A 81 1.82 24.98 -6.99
C ARG A 81 3.25 24.57 -6.67
N GLU A 82 3.41 23.49 -5.91
CA GLU A 82 4.69 23.03 -5.39
C GLU A 82 5.50 22.26 -6.45
N LYS A 83 4.82 21.68 -7.45
CA LYS A 83 5.42 20.90 -8.55
C LYS A 83 6.42 19.85 -8.04
N PRO A 84 5.99 18.93 -7.16
CA PRO A 84 6.88 17.95 -6.55
C PRO A 84 7.54 17.07 -7.62
N ALA A 85 8.81 16.69 -7.41
CA ALA A 85 9.52 15.80 -8.32
C ALA A 85 8.94 14.36 -8.32
N THR A 86 8.30 13.96 -7.22
CA THR A 86 7.72 12.62 -7.07
C THR A 86 6.44 12.66 -6.25
N ASN A 87 5.41 11.94 -6.69
CA ASN A 87 4.18 11.70 -5.94
C ASN A 87 4.08 10.22 -5.55
N ILE A 88 3.70 9.98 -4.29
CA ILE A 88 3.56 8.62 -3.75
C ILE A 88 2.11 8.45 -3.26
N TYR A 89 1.34 7.61 -3.95
CA TYR A 89 -0.07 7.34 -3.66
C TYR A 89 -0.23 5.95 -3.03
N LEU A 90 -0.28 5.88 -1.70
CA LEU A 90 -0.33 4.59 -0.99
C LEU A 90 -1.50 4.55 -0.02
N GLY A 91 -2.37 3.55 -0.21
CA GLY A 91 -3.52 3.33 0.65
C GLY A 91 -4.75 2.95 -0.16
N ARG A 92 -5.92 3.15 0.46
CA ARG A 92 -7.20 2.91 -0.19
C ARG A 92 -7.66 4.16 -0.93
N PHE A 93 -7.88 4.00 -2.23
CA PHE A 93 -8.35 5.05 -3.12
C PHE A 93 -9.67 4.65 -3.77
N PHE A 94 -10.40 5.65 -4.26
CA PHE A 94 -11.59 5.50 -5.08
C PHE A 94 -11.43 6.33 -6.37
N ALA A 95 -12.52 6.94 -6.86
CA ALA A 95 -12.59 7.69 -8.11
C ALA A 95 -11.59 8.86 -8.22
N GLU A 96 -11.00 9.32 -7.12
CA GLU A 96 -9.95 10.34 -7.09
C GLU A 96 -8.60 9.85 -7.62
N SER A 97 -8.38 8.54 -7.70
CA SER A 97 -7.12 7.92 -8.12
C SER A 97 -6.60 8.48 -9.45
N LEU A 98 -7.43 8.45 -10.50
CA LEU A 98 -7.07 8.95 -11.82
C LEU A 98 -6.85 10.46 -11.81
N ILE A 99 -7.66 11.21 -11.07
CA ILE A 99 -7.59 12.68 -11.03
C ILE A 99 -6.30 13.15 -10.36
N LEU A 100 -5.86 12.45 -9.30
CA LEU A 100 -4.57 12.66 -8.66
C LEU A 100 -3.43 12.31 -9.63
N ALA A 101 -3.48 11.12 -10.23
CA ALA A 101 -2.42 10.64 -11.12
C ALA A 101 -2.24 11.49 -12.39
N GLU A 102 -3.34 11.96 -12.99
CA GLU A 102 -3.29 12.85 -14.15
C GLU A 102 -2.62 14.19 -13.80
N THR A 103 -2.89 14.71 -12.59
CA THR A 103 -2.27 15.96 -12.14
C THR A 103 -0.76 15.80 -11.93
N GLY A 104 -0.32 14.65 -11.42
CA GLY A 104 1.11 14.36 -11.29
C GLY A 104 1.79 14.18 -12.65
N TYR A 105 1.09 13.57 -13.61
CA TYR A 105 1.54 13.44 -15.00
C TYR A 105 1.71 14.82 -15.68
N LEU A 106 0.75 15.74 -15.50
CA LEU A 106 0.84 17.11 -16.01
C LEU A 106 2.06 17.86 -15.46
N ASN A 107 2.41 17.60 -14.20
CA ASN A 107 3.61 18.16 -13.57
C ASN A 107 4.91 17.47 -13.97
N ARG A 108 4.85 16.35 -14.72
CA ARG A 108 5.99 15.47 -15.03
C ARG A 108 6.70 14.94 -13.79
N SER A 109 5.95 14.75 -12.71
CA SER A 109 6.43 14.09 -11.50
C SER A 109 6.53 12.59 -11.75
N ILE A 110 7.55 11.93 -11.17
CA ILE A 110 7.55 10.47 -11.06
C ILE A 110 6.39 10.06 -10.14
N GLN A 111 5.66 9.01 -10.50
CA GLN A 111 4.48 8.59 -9.75
C GLN A 111 4.61 7.13 -9.32
N ILE A 112 4.53 6.92 -8.00
CA ILE A 112 4.54 5.60 -7.37
C ILE A 112 3.19 5.40 -6.69
N ALA A 113 2.42 4.41 -7.11
CA ALA A 113 1.11 4.12 -6.56
C ALA A 113 1.07 2.74 -5.90
N GLY A 114 0.10 2.53 -5.01
CA GLY A 114 -0.16 1.23 -4.40
C GLY A 114 -1.52 1.20 -3.71
N THR A 115 -2.37 0.27 -4.13
CA THR A 115 -3.72 0.06 -3.61
C THR A 115 -4.10 -1.41 -3.73
N ALA A 116 -4.94 -1.88 -2.81
CA ALA A 116 -5.62 -3.17 -2.88
C ALA A 116 -7.06 -3.06 -3.38
N GLU A 117 -7.50 -1.86 -3.77
CA GLU A 117 -8.80 -1.64 -4.36
C GLU A 117 -8.77 -2.02 -5.86
N ALA A 118 -9.33 -3.18 -6.19
CA ALA A 118 -9.28 -3.74 -7.54
C ALA A 118 -9.90 -2.83 -8.61
N THR A 119 -10.89 -2.01 -8.23
CA THR A 119 -11.55 -1.07 -9.14
C THR A 119 -10.68 0.12 -9.51
N GLN A 120 -9.66 0.44 -8.72
CA GLN A 120 -8.79 1.60 -8.96
C GLN A 120 -7.42 1.23 -9.53
N LEU A 121 -7.01 -0.03 -9.41
CA LEU A 121 -5.75 -0.53 -9.96
C LEU A 121 -5.55 -0.17 -11.44
N PRO A 122 -6.54 -0.30 -12.35
CA PRO A 122 -6.33 0.05 -13.75
C PRO A 122 -5.94 1.52 -13.98
N PHE A 123 -6.46 2.44 -13.15
CA PHE A 123 -6.13 3.86 -13.27
C PHE A 123 -4.68 4.14 -12.89
N PHE A 124 -4.22 3.59 -11.77
CA PHE A 124 -2.82 3.75 -11.36
C PHE A 124 -1.86 3.02 -12.30
N VAL A 125 -2.19 1.80 -12.74
CA VAL A 125 -1.37 1.07 -13.73
C VAL A 125 -1.24 1.84 -15.03
N ALA A 126 -2.29 2.54 -15.48
CA ALA A 126 -2.26 3.31 -16.72
C ALA A 126 -1.58 4.68 -16.58
N ALA A 127 -1.66 5.33 -15.41
CA ALA A 127 -1.25 6.72 -15.22
C ALA A 127 0.04 6.92 -14.41
N CYS A 128 0.52 5.90 -13.68
CA CYS A 128 1.72 5.99 -12.83
C CYS A 128 2.89 5.17 -13.39
N ASP A 129 4.12 5.60 -13.11
CA ASP A 129 5.35 4.92 -13.55
C ASP A 129 5.52 3.56 -12.86
N TYR A 130 5.16 3.47 -11.58
CA TYR A 130 5.25 2.26 -10.77
C TYR A 130 3.97 2.08 -9.97
N THR A 131 3.39 0.88 -10.00
CA THR A 131 2.17 0.56 -9.26
C THR A 131 2.32 -0.76 -8.51
N LEU A 132 2.17 -0.72 -7.19
CA LEU A 132 2.04 -1.91 -6.34
C LEU A 132 0.62 -2.46 -6.43
N ILE A 133 0.50 -3.72 -6.80
CA ILE A 133 -0.78 -4.37 -7.06
C ILE A 133 -1.20 -5.20 -5.86
N GLY A 134 -2.27 -4.79 -5.17
CA GLY A 134 -2.92 -5.63 -4.17
C GLY A 134 -1.99 -6.03 -3.02
N GLU A 135 -1.60 -7.31 -3.01
CA GLU A 135 -0.75 -7.90 -1.97
C GLU A 135 0.66 -7.30 -1.92
N GLU A 136 1.15 -6.72 -3.02
CA GLU A 136 2.46 -6.08 -3.08
C GLU A 136 2.59 -4.89 -2.12
N LEU A 137 1.49 -4.15 -1.88
CA LEU A 137 1.47 -3.05 -0.91
C LEU A 137 1.80 -3.56 0.52
N PHE A 138 1.22 -4.71 0.89
CA PHE A 138 1.47 -5.33 2.19
C PHE A 138 2.85 -5.98 2.25
N ALA A 139 3.30 -6.60 1.16
CA ALA A 139 4.65 -7.17 1.08
C ALA A 139 5.73 -6.09 1.25
N VAL A 140 5.65 -4.99 0.51
CA VAL A 140 6.61 -3.88 0.58
C VAL A 140 6.65 -3.28 1.99
N SER A 141 5.50 -3.02 2.60
CA SER A 141 5.45 -2.47 3.97
C SER A 141 6.10 -3.39 5.01
N ALA A 142 5.93 -4.71 4.88
CA ALA A 142 6.61 -5.69 5.73
C ALA A 142 8.12 -5.77 5.47
N TYR A 143 8.54 -5.75 4.20
CA TYR A 143 9.96 -5.82 3.84
C TYR A 143 10.73 -4.55 4.25
N LEU A 144 10.11 -3.37 4.10
CA LEU A 144 10.73 -2.10 4.49
C LEU A 144 10.81 -1.93 6.01
N SER A 145 9.76 -2.29 6.75
CA SER A 145 9.77 -2.24 8.22
C SER A 145 10.73 -3.26 8.86
N ARG A 146 11.11 -4.31 8.10
CA ARG A 146 11.94 -5.43 8.58
C ARG A 146 11.40 -6.10 9.85
N ASP A 147 10.09 -6.00 10.10
CA ASP A 147 9.46 -6.65 11.24
C ASP A 147 9.39 -8.17 10.98
N PRO A 148 10.09 -9.01 11.78
CA PRO A 148 10.07 -10.45 11.61
C PRO A 148 8.66 -11.05 11.66
N ARG A 149 7.73 -10.43 12.40
CA ARG A 149 6.34 -10.89 12.52
C ARG A 149 5.57 -10.69 11.21
N LEU A 150 5.70 -9.51 10.60
CA LEU A 150 5.05 -9.22 9.33
C LEU A 150 5.62 -10.07 8.19
N VAL A 151 6.95 -10.18 8.13
CA VAL A 151 7.63 -10.99 7.10
C VAL A 151 7.33 -12.49 7.25
N SER A 152 7.30 -13.01 8.48
CA SER A 152 6.95 -14.43 8.70
C SER A 152 5.49 -14.73 8.38
N SER A 153 4.56 -13.84 8.73
CA SER A 153 3.14 -13.98 8.40
C SER A 153 2.91 -14.04 6.89
N LEU A 154 3.58 -13.17 6.12
CA LEU A 154 3.49 -13.19 4.66
C LEU A 154 4.03 -14.50 4.07
N LYS A 155 5.24 -14.92 4.49
CA LYS A 155 5.83 -16.18 4.01
C LYS A 155 4.94 -17.38 4.32
N ALA A 156 4.38 -17.46 5.53
CA ALA A 156 3.48 -18.54 5.90
C ALA A 156 2.22 -18.57 5.03
N SER A 157 1.65 -17.39 4.73
CA SER A 157 0.50 -17.27 3.82
C SER A 157 0.84 -17.77 2.41
N ASP A 158 2.00 -17.38 1.88
CA ASP A 158 2.43 -17.79 0.54
C ASP A 158 2.69 -19.30 0.45
N TYR A 159 3.37 -19.89 1.43
CA TYR A 159 3.58 -21.33 1.47
C TYR A 159 2.26 -22.11 1.55
N LEU A 160 1.29 -21.62 2.33
CA LEU A 160 -0.02 -22.25 2.42
C LEU A 160 -0.77 -22.19 1.08
N LYS A 161 -0.77 -21.04 0.40
CA LYS A 161 -1.37 -20.89 -0.94
C LYS A 161 -0.74 -21.87 -1.92
N VAL A 162 0.60 -21.98 -1.94
CA VAL A 162 1.32 -22.92 -2.81
C VAL A 162 0.95 -24.37 -2.49
N ALA A 163 0.88 -24.74 -1.21
CA ALA A 163 0.49 -26.08 -0.79
C ALA A 163 -0.94 -26.42 -1.23
N ILE A 164 -1.88 -25.48 -1.10
CA ILE A 164 -3.27 -25.64 -1.56
C ILE A 164 -3.32 -25.80 -3.08
N VAL A 165 -2.62 -24.95 -3.84
CA VAL A 165 -2.58 -25.05 -5.30
C VAL A 165 -1.99 -26.39 -5.74
N ALA A 166 -0.91 -26.85 -5.12
CA ALA A 166 -0.32 -28.15 -5.41
C ALA A 166 -1.29 -29.30 -5.12
N ALA A 167 -1.98 -29.26 -3.98
CA ALA A 167 -2.99 -30.26 -3.62
C ALA A 167 -4.15 -30.29 -4.62
N LEU A 168 -4.64 -29.12 -5.05
CA LEU A 168 -5.70 -29.01 -6.05
C LEU A 168 -5.26 -29.57 -7.40
N LEU A 169 -4.03 -29.30 -7.84
CA LEU A 169 -3.49 -29.85 -9.10
C LEU A 169 -3.38 -31.38 -9.05
N VAL A 170 -2.83 -31.93 -7.96
CA VAL A 170 -2.74 -33.38 -7.76
C VAL A 170 -4.13 -34.02 -7.74
N GLY A 171 -5.08 -33.43 -7.01
CA GLY A 171 -6.46 -33.91 -6.95
C GLY A 171 -7.15 -33.90 -8.31
N THR A 172 -6.96 -32.83 -9.10
CA THR A 172 -7.53 -32.70 -10.45
C THR A 172 -6.96 -33.75 -11.40
N ILE A 173 -5.65 -34.03 -11.33
CA ILE A 173 -5.01 -35.06 -12.16
C ILE A 173 -5.51 -36.46 -11.78
N LEU A 174 -5.53 -36.80 -10.49
CA LEU A 174 -6.01 -38.11 -10.03
C LEU A 174 -7.47 -38.35 -10.41
N ALA A 175 -8.33 -37.35 -10.23
CA ALA A 175 -9.73 -37.41 -10.64
C ALA A 175 -9.89 -37.61 -12.16
N SER A 176 -8.99 -37.05 -12.98
CA SER A 176 -9.02 -37.22 -14.44
C SER A 176 -8.69 -38.65 -14.89
N PHE A 177 -8.02 -39.44 -14.05
CA PHE A 177 -7.73 -40.86 -14.28
C PHE A 177 -8.70 -41.80 -13.56
N ASP A 178 -9.88 -41.30 -13.15
CA ASP A 178 -10.90 -42.03 -12.40
C ASP A 178 -10.40 -42.58 -11.05
N ASN A 179 -9.33 -42.00 -10.52
CA ASN A 179 -8.77 -42.34 -9.22
C ASN A 179 -9.35 -41.43 -8.15
N THR A 180 -10.39 -41.92 -7.46
CA THR A 180 -11.14 -41.16 -6.45
C THR A 180 -10.41 -41.00 -5.11
N LEU A 181 -9.19 -41.52 -4.95
CA LEU A 181 -8.48 -41.59 -3.66
C LEU A 181 -8.32 -40.22 -2.99
N MET A 182 -8.08 -39.15 -3.74
CA MET A 182 -8.03 -37.78 -3.17
C MET A 182 -9.43 -37.21 -2.89
N VAL A 183 -10.42 -37.52 -3.71
CA VAL A 183 -11.81 -37.08 -3.50
C VAL A 183 -12.39 -37.75 -2.25
N ASP A 184 -12.11 -39.04 -2.06
CA ASP A 184 -12.53 -39.83 -0.91
C ASP A 184 -11.84 -39.35 0.38
N LEU A 185 -10.56 -38.96 0.30
CA LEU A 185 -9.80 -38.39 1.43
C LEU A 185 -10.34 -37.02 1.88
N PHE A 186 -10.80 -36.18 0.94
CA PHE A 186 -11.43 -34.88 1.24
C PHE A 186 -12.94 -34.95 1.42
N SER A 187 -13.57 -36.08 1.07
CA SER A 187 -14.93 -36.38 1.48
C SER A 187 -14.90 -36.63 2.99
N LEU A 188 -15.13 -35.56 3.75
CA LEU A 188 -15.53 -35.68 5.14
C LEU A 188 -16.83 -36.48 5.13
N THR A 189 -16.73 -37.79 5.30
CA THR A 189 -17.82 -38.58 5.84
C THR A 189 -18.09 -38.00 7.22
N LEU A 190 -19.01 -37.04 7.29
CA LEU A 190 -19.67 -36.67 8.53
C LEU A 190 -20.18 -38.00 9.11
N PRO A 191 -19.77 -38.39 10.33
CA PRO A 191 -20.26 -39.62 10.92
C PRO A 191 -21.75 -39.43 11.22
N GLY A 192 -22.60 -39.96 10.35
CA GLY A 192 -24.05 -40.01 10.53
C GLY A 192 -24.82 -39.44 9.35
N ASN A 193 -25.54 -40.33 8.68
CA ASN A 193 -27.00 -40.27 8.49
C ASN A 193 -27.69 -38.99 9.02
#